data_AF-A0A0F9WKP3-F1
#
_entry.id   AF-A0A0F9WKP3-F1
#
_cell.length_a   1.000
_cell.length_b   1.000
_cell.length_c   1.000
_cell.angle_alpha   90.00
_cell.angle_beta   90.00
_cell.angle_gamma   90.00
#
_symmetry.space_group_name_H-M   'P 1'
#
loop_
_entity.id
_entity.type
_entity.pdbx_description
1 polymer ?
#
loop_
_entity_poly.entity_id
_entity_poly.type
_entity_poly.pdbx_seq_one_letter_code
_entity_poly.pdbx_strand_id
1 'polypeptide(L)'
;MEEKKPYFRGKIHLAAFYLTISKSILYILTWTLIRGNKAILIYLISQLILFGVSSTYHTTTWKNERAEYLVRLIDHISIFILISG
;
A
#
# COMPACT_ATOMS: atom_id res chain seq x y z
N MET A 1 0.33 7.90 -27.14
CA MET A 1 -0.47 6.68 -26.90
C MET A 1 -0.72 6.62 -25.41
N GLU A 2 -1.97 6.65 -24.99
CA GLU A 2 -2.35 6.51 -23.59
C GLU A 2 -1.94 5.11 -23.13
N GLU A 3 -0.94 5.02 -22.25
CA GLU A 3 -0.38 3.75 -21.78
C GLU A 3 -1.46 3.03 -20.95
N LYS A 4 -1.95 1.89 -21.46
CA LYS A 4 -3.06 1.17 -20.83
C LYS A 4 -2.61 0.61 -19.48
N LYS A 5 -3.18 1.13 -18.39
CA LYS A 5 -2.88 0.65 -17.02
C LYS A 5 -3.16 -0.85 -16.89
N PRO A 6 -2.26 -1.63 -16.28
CA PRO A 6 -2.45 -3.06 -16.09
C PRO A 6 -3.56 -3.34 -15.09
N TYR A 7 -4.72 -3.80 -15.59
CA TYR A 7 -5.94 -4.00 -14.81
C TYR A 7 -5.78 -4.94 -13.62
N PHE A 8 -4.95 -5.98 -13.73
CA PHE A 8 -4.72 -6.94 -12.63
C PHE A 8 -3.89 -6.37 -11.48
N ARG A 9 -2.99 -5.41 -11.74
CA ARG A 9 -2.11 -4.84 -10.71
C ARG A 9 -2.92 -4.19 -9.59
N GLY A 10 -3.92 -3.37 -9.96
CA GLY A 10 -4.79 -2.73 -8.98
C GLY A 10 -5.58 -3.71 -8.10
N LYS A 11 -6.11 -4.79 -8.69
CA LYS A 11 -6.89 -5.80 -7.95
C LYS A 11 -6.04 -6.60 -6.96
N ILE A 12 -4.84 -7.01 -7.37
CA ILE A 12 -3.92 -7.74 -6.50
C ILE A 12 -3.47 -6.86 -5.33
N HIS A 13 -3.16 -5.58 -5.60
CA HIS A 13 -2.79 -4.64 -4.55
C HIS A 13 -3.94 -4.35 -3.59
N LEU A 14 -5.18 -4.26 -4.08
CA LEU A 14 -6.36 -4.09 -3.23
C LEU A 14 -6.55 -5.31 -2.31
N ALA A 15 -6.41 -6.53 -2.83
CA ALA A 15 -6.48 -7.74 -2.02
C ALA A 15 -5.35 -7.78 -0.97
N ALA A 16 -4.12 -7.43 -1.38
CA ALA A 16 -2.98 -7.33 -0.48
C ALA A 16 -3.19 -6.27 0.62
N PHE A 17 -3.79 -5.13 0.31
CA PHE A 17 -4.12 -4.09 1.28
C PHE A 17 -5.04 -4.62 2.39
N TYR A 18 -6.13 -5.30 2.06
CA TYR A 18 -7.02 -5.88 3.06
C TYR A 18 -6.35 -6.99 3.88
N LEU A 19 -5.53 -7.83 3.24
CA LEU A 19 -4.73 -8.84 3.96
C LEU A 19 -3.74 -8.19 4.94
N THR A 20 -3.09 -7.09 4.54
CA THR A 20 -2.19 -6.34 5.43
C THR A 20 -2.96 -5.69 6.57
N ILE A 21 -4.17 -5.16 6.36
CA ILE A 21 -5.03 -4.67 7.47
C ILE A 21 -5.28 -5.79 8.48
N SER A 22 -5.70 -6.98 8.02
CA SER A 22 -5.94 -8.13 8.90
C SER A 22 -4.68 -8.53 9.67
N LYS A 23 -3.53 -8.57 9.01
CA LYS A 23 -2.23 -8.86 9.66
C LYS A 23 -1.85 -7.81 10.71
N SER A 24 -2.05 -6.53 10.40
CA SER A 24 -1.76 -5.42 11.31
C SER A 24 -2.62 -5.47 12.56
N ILE A 25 -3.91 -5.74 12.41
CA ILE A 25 -4.83 -5.91 13.55
C ILE A 25 -4.38 -7.09 14.40
N LEU A 26 -4.16 -8.26 13.78
CA LEU A 26 -3.70 -9.45 14.50
C LEU A 26 -2.39 -9.19 15.26
N TYR A 27 -1.44 -8.52 14.62
CA TYR A 27 -0.16 -8.20 15.24
C TYR A 27 -0.31 -7.27 16.45
N ILE A 28 -1.14 -6.23 16.36
CA ILE A 28 -1.44 -5.32 17.48
C ILE A 28 -2.10 -6.09 18.63
N LEU A 29 -3.02 -7.02 18.34
CA LEU A 29 -3.66 -7.85 19.38
C LEU A 29 -2.65 -8.75 20.09
N THR A 30 -1.63 -9.26 19.39
CA THR A 30 -0.57 -10.06 20.04
C THR A 30 0.36 -9.24 20.93
N TRP A 31 0.37 -7.90 20.84
CA TRP A 31 1.30 -7.04 21.57
C TRP A 31 1.15 -7.12 23.10
N THR A 32 -0.04 -7.49 23.60
CA THR A 32 -0.27 -7.72 25.03
C THR A 32 0.20 -9.10 25.50
N LEU A 33 0.30 -10.07 24.58
CA LEU A 33 0.70 -11.46 24.84
C LEU A 33 2.21 -11.68 24.67
N ILE A 34 2.81 -10.97 23.72
CA ILE A 34 4.24 -11.00 23.41
C ILE A 34 4.78 -9.57 23.35
N ARG A 35 6.03 -9.35 23.77
CA ARG A 35 6.67 -8.03 23.66
C ARG A 35 6.82 -7.65 22.19
N GLY A 36 5.88 -6.85 21.68
CA GLY A 36 5.84 -6.49 20.28
C GLY A 36 7.08 -5.72 19.82
N ASN A 37 7.48 -5.97 18.58
CA ASN A 37 8.59 -5.32 17.90
C ASN A 37 8.10 -4.11 17.08
N LYS A 38 8.66 -2.94 17.37
CA LYS A 38 8.34 -1.68 16.66
C LYS A 38 8.73 -1.73 15.17
N ALA A 39 9.78 -2.46 14.80
CA ALA A 39 10.20 -2.59 13.41
C ALA A 39 9.12 -3.29 12.57
N ILE A 40 8.48 -4.34 13.10
CA ILE A 40 7.36 -5.01 12.42
C ILE A 40 6.17 -4.06 12.26
N LEU A 41 5.89 -3.21 13.25
CA LEU A 41 4.82 -2.21 13.13
C LEU A 41 5.12 -1.20 12.01
N ILE A 42 6.35 -0.70 11.93
CA ILE A 42 6.79 0.22 10.87
C ILE A 42 6.68 -0.45 9.50
N TYR A 43 7.12 -1.70 9.38
CA TYR A 43 7.01 -2.49 8.16
C TYR A 43 5.55 -2.71 7.72
N LEU A 44 4.65 -3.01 8.66
CA LEU A 44 3.23 -3.17 8.35
C LEU A 44 2.58 -1.85 7.92
N ILE A 45 2.98 -0.72 8.52
CA ILE A 45 2.53 0.61 8.11
C ILE A 45 3.02 0.94 6.70
N SER A 46 4.29 0.68 6.37
CA SER A 46 4.81 0.93 5.02
C SER A 46 4.13 0.05 3.97
N GLN A 47 3.80 -1.20 4.29
CA GLN A 47 2.97 -2.06 3.42
C GLN A 47 1.56 -1.50 3.20
N LEU A 48 0.89 -0.99 4.25
CA LEU A 48 -0.43 -0.38 4.12
C LEU A 48 -0.40 0.84 3.18
N ILE A 49 0.64 1.68 3.32
CA ILE A 49 0.85 2.84 2.43
C ILE A 49 1.06 2.37 0.99
N LEU A 50 1.97 1.42 0.75
CA LEU A 50 2.25 0.91 -0.59
C LEU A 50 1.00 0.34 -1.25
N PHE A 51 0.35 -0.64 -0.62
CA PHE A 51 -0.77 -1.33 -1.24
C PHE A 51 -1.99 -0.42 -1.39
N GLY A 52 -2.25 0.46 -0.42
CA GLY A 52 -3.36 1.41 -0.48
C GLY A 52 -3.19 2.49 -1.55
N VAL A 53 -1.99 3.09 -1.65
CA VAL A 53 -1.70 4.08 -2.69
C VAL A 53 -1.75 3.42 -4.07
N SER A 54 -1.13 2.25 -4.20
CA SER A 54 -1.04 1.55 -5.47
C SER A 54 -2.41 1.06 -5.97
N SER A 55 -3.23 0.48 -5.09
CA SER A 55 -4.58 0.08 -5.47
C SER A 55 -5.38 1.29 -5.94
N THR A 56 -5.30 2.41 -5.21
CA THR A 56 -5.98 3.67 -5.57
C THR A 56 -5.53 4.18 -6.94
N TYR A 57 -4.22 4.18 -7.22
CA TYR A 57 -3.69 4.63 -8.50
C TYR A 57 -4.21 3.81 -9.69
N HIS A 58 -4.24 2.48 -9.56
CA HIS A 58 -4.57 1.55 -10.64
C HIS A 58 -6.07 1.29 -10.81
N THR A 59 -6.89 1.44 -9.77
CA THR A 59 -8.35 1.20 -9.86
C THR A 59 -9.17 2.46 -10.07
N THR A 60 -8.60 3.65 -9.88
CA THR A 60 -9.31 4.92 -10.05
C THR A 60 -9.25 5.41 -11.50
N THR A 61 -10.41 5.78 -12.04
CA THR A 61 -10.49 6.56 -13.28
C THR A 61 -10.28 8.03 -12.95
N TRP A 62 -9.12 8.57 -13.31
CA TRP A 62 -8.74 9.94 -12.99
C TRP A 62 -9.31 10.93 -14.02
N LYS A 63 -9.94 12.00 -13.54
CA LYS A 63 -10.39 13.13 -14.39
C LYS A 63 -9.41 14.30 -14.40
N ASN A 64 -8.48 14.33 -13.44
CA ASN A 64 -7.49 15.38 -13.26
C ASN A 64 -6.10 14.77 -13.37
N GLU A 65 -5.39 15.14 -14.44
CA GLU A 65 -4.05 14.63 -14.75
C GLU A 65 -3.02 14.95 -13.66
N ARG A 66 -3.14 16.10 -12.98
CA ARG A 66 -2.22 16.46 -11.88
C ARG A 66 -2.40 15.52 -10.70
N ALA A 67 -3.64 15.21 -10.35
CA ALA A 67 -3.93 14.27 -9.27
C ALA A 67 -3.40 12.87 -9.60
N GLU A 68 -3.64 12.42 -10.84
CA GLU A 68 -3.12 11.13 -11.31
C GLU A 68 -1.58 11.07 -11.25
N TYR A 69 -0.91 12.12 -11.72
CA TYR A 69 0.54 12.23 -11.69
C TYR A 69 1.08 12.15 -10.26
N LEU A 70 0.48 12.90 -9.33
CA LEU A 70 0.90 12.91 -7.93
C LEU A 70 0.75 11.53 -7.29
N VAL A 71 -0.40 10.87 -7.46
CA VAL A 71 -0.61 9.54 -6.88
C VAL A 71 0.30 8.49 -7.52
N ARG A 72 0.62 8.60 -8.81
CA ARG A 72 1.64 7.77 -9.45
C ARG A 72 3.03 7.97 -8.85
N LEU A 73 3.41 9.21 -8.53
CA LEU A 73 4.68 9.49 -7.86
C LEU A 73 4.72 8.86 -6.46
N ILE A 74 3.63 9.00 -5.70
CA ILE A 74 3.51 8.41 -4.35
C ILE A 74 3.54 6.87 -4.43
N ASP A 75 2.91 6.25 -5.45
CA ASP A 75 3.00 4.80 -5.71
C ASP A 75 4.46 4.37 -5.82
N HIS A 76 5.26 5.07 -6.64
CA HIS A 76 6.67 4.75 -6.80
C HIS A 76 7.49 4.99 -5.53
N ILE A 77 7.30 6.12 -4.85
CA ILE A 77 8.03 6.44 -3.62
C ILE A 77 7.73 5.44 -2.50
N SER A 78 6.49 4.94 -2.42
CA SER A 78 6.08 3.99 -1.38
C SER A 78 6.84 2.66 -1.41
N ILE A 79 7.34 2.24 -2.58
CA ILE A 79 8.22 1.07 -2.72
C ILE A 79 9.55 1.30 -1.98
N PHE A 80 10.13 2.49 -2.12
CA PHE A 80 11.38 2.84 -1.43
C PHE A 80 11.18 2.88 0.08
N ILE A 81 10.05 3.42 0.57
CA ILE A 81 9.72 3.43 2.00
C ILE A 81 9.68 1.99 2.54
N LEU A 82 9.00 1.08 1.82
CA LEU A 82 8.92 -0.32 2.22
C LEU A 82 10.29 -1.02 2.27
N ILE A 83 11.15 -0.77 1.28
CA ILE A 83 12.48 -1.40 1.18
C ILE A 83 13.47 -0.81 2.20
N SER A 84 13.33 0.47 2.54
CA SER A 84 14.24 1.17 3.45
C SER A 84 14.03 0.87 4.94
N GLY A 85 12.87 0.30 5.30
CA GLY A 85 12.52 -0.07 6.67
C GLY A 85 12.91 -1.50 7.01
#